data_AF-A0A965YXT4-F1
#
_entry.id   AF-A0A965YXT4-F1
#
_cell.length_a   1.000
_cell.length_b   1.000
_cell.length_c   1.000
_cell.angle_alpha   90.00
_cell.angle_beta   90.00
_cell.angle_gamma   90.00
#
_symmetry.space_group_name_H-M   'P 1'
#
loop_
_entity.id
_entity.type
_entity.pdbx_description
1 polymer ?
#
loop_
_entity_poly.entity_id
_entity_poly.type
_entity_poly.pdbx_seq_one_letter_code
_entity_poly.pdbx_strand_id
1 'polypeptide(L)'
;MHFKTKITLTIAVLMSLSLTFFGFFSYIDTKKNSVVQIEQSLQMASRSLTDYIDLWISSKKNAVESVARTLAANPSMDDVELKERLKELTKSLGAVQSFVGYEDGRMIYDSGKKPSEGYDPRARGWYKQAKSVGKPAITDAYMGSSIKAYLVSVMAPIYRNNALVGVVSIDIELASLFKVIGDINFNGGYGMLLDTKDVIVAHPNKELLGKESSMKEALNQQFAAKKEGLLEYTLDGANKIFAFKVSEESGWRPGISFDKATAYAFLNTQVKEQLVVGMVMLILSIGIMILLIKGLLKPLDNLNGVVEELSSSEGDL
;
A
#
# COMPACT_ATOMS: atom_id res chain seq x y z
N MET A 1 6.50 27.51 -57.49
CA MET A 1 5.50 26.80 -56.66
C MET A 1 4.13 27.34 -57.01
N HIS A 2 3.21 26.52 -57.53
CA HIS A 2 1.84 26.95 -57.81
C HIS A 2 1.13 27.40 -56.51
N PHE A 3 0.23 28.38 -56.63
CA PHE A 3 -0.53 28.97 -55.53
C PHE A 3 -1.19 27.92 -54.62
N LYS A 4 -1.72 26.84 -55.23
CA LYS A 4 -2.34 25.71 -54.53
C LYS A 4 -1.37 24.99 -53.58
N THR A 5 -0.15 24.72 -54.03
CA THR A 5 0.87 24.05 -53.23
C THR A 5 1.27 24.90 -52.02
N LYS A 6 1.32 26.24 -52.15
CA LYS A 6 1.61 27.14 -51.03
C LYS A 6 0.51 27.10 -49.98
N ILE A 7 -0.76 27.11 -50.41
CA ILE A 7 -1.91 27.02 -49.50
C ILE A 7 -1.92 25.67 -48.78
N THR A 8 -1.80 24.55 -49.51
CA THR A 8 -1.79 23.21 -48.90
C THR A 8 -0.66 23.09 -47.88
N LEU A 9 0.55 23.54 -48.21
CA LEU A 9 1.69 23.45 -47.30
C LEU A 9 1.46 24.29 -46.03
N THR A 10 0.90 25.49 -46.17
CA THR A 10 0.66 26.39 -45.02
C THR A 10 -0.38 25.82 -44.07
N ILE A 11 -1.50 25.32 -44.59
CA ILE A 11 -2.55 24.70 -43.77
C ILE A 11 -2.06 23.39 -43.16
N ALA A 12 -1.31 22.57 -43.90
CA ALA A 12 -0.72 21.33 -43.39
C ALA A 12 0.27 21.58 -42.26
N VAL A 13 1.09 22.64 -42.36
CA VAL A 13 2.01 23.05 -41.28
C VAL A 13 1.23 23.55 -40.07
N LEU A 14 0.24 24.42 -40.25
CA LEU A 14 -0.61 24.91 -39.16
C LEU A 14 -1.35 23.78 -38.45
N MET A 15 -1.92 22.84 -39.19
CA MET A 15 -2.60 21.68 -38.61
C MET A 15 -1.62 20.76 -37.89
N SER A 16 -0.46 20.47 -38.47
CA SER A 16 0.58 19.68 -37.82
C SER A 16 1.05 20.31 -36.50
N LEU A 17 1.22 21.64 -36.48
CA LEU A 17 1.57 22.38 -35.26
C LEU A 17 0.46 22.27 -34.21
N SER A 18 -0.81 22.45 -34.60
CA SER A 18 -1.95 22.38 -33.67
C SER A 18 -2.12 20.98 -33.06
N LEU A 19 -2.00 19.92 -33.87
CA LEU A 19 -2.10 18.52 -33.42
C LEU A 19 -0.94 18.13 -32.52
N THR A 20 0.28 18.61 -32.83
CA THR A 20 1.46 18.38 -32.00
C THR A 20 1.31 19.09 -30.65
N PHE A 21 0.86 20.34 -30.65
CA PHE A 21 0.62 21.11 -29.43
C PHE A 21 -0.46 20.45 -28.57
N PHE A 22 -1.58 20.03 -29.18
CA PHE A 22 -2.65 19.32 -28.48
C PHE A 22 -2.15 17.97 -27.92
N GLY A 23 -1.40 17.20 -28.70
CA GLY A 23 -0.82 15.93 -28.25
C GLY A 23 0.14 16.11 -27.08
N PHE A 24 0.98 17.15 -27.12
CA PHE A 24 1.88 17.49 -26.01
C PHE A 24 1.11 17.89 -24.74
N PHE A 25 0.09 18.74 -24.88
CA PHE A 25 -0.76 19.13 -23.75
C PHE A 25 -1.50 17.92 -23.15
N SER A 26 -2.10 17.09 -24.00
CA SER A 26 -2.79 15.86 -23.62
C SER A 26 -1.85 14.87 -22.92
N TYR A 27 -0.60 14.75 -23.39
CA TYR A 27 0.43 13.93 -22.74
C TYR A 27 0.71 14.39 -21.31
N ILE A 28 0.91 15.70 -21.10
CA ILE A 28 1.17 16.25 -19.76
C ILE A 28 -0.02 15.99 -18.84
N ASP A 29 -1.23 16.29 -19.32
CA ASP A 29 -2.46 16.13 -18.54
C ASP A 29 -2.71 14.66 -18.16
N THR A 30 -2.62 13.75 -19.14
CA THR A 30 -2.76 12.30 -18.94
C THR A 30 -1.74 11.79 -17.94
N LYS A 31 -0.45 12.14 -18.10
CA LYS A 31 0.59 11.71 -17.18
C LYS A 31 0.32 12.19 -15.76
N LYS A 32 -0.04 13.47 -15.58
CA LYS A 32 -0.32 14.04 -14.26
C LYS A 32 -1.52 13.35 -13.61
N ASN A 33 -2.65 13.25 -14.31
CA ASN A 33 -3.89 12.71 -13.77
C ASN A 33 -3.76 11.22 -13.43
N SER A 34 -3.10 10.46 -14.29
CA SER A 34 -2.90 9.04 -14.06
C SER A 34 -1.88 8.76 -12.93
N VAL A 35 -0.84 9.60 -12.74
CA VAL A 35 0.03 9.52 -11.55
C VAL A 35 -0.78 9.73 -10.27
N VAL A 36 -1.58 10.80 -10.21
CA VAL A 36 -2.44 11.08 -9.05
C VAL A 36 -3.40 9.93 -8.79
N GLN A 37 -3.99 9.34 -9.83
CA GLN A 37 -4.90 8.21 -9.70
C GLN A 37 -4.20 6.95 -9.16
N ILE A 38 -2.97 6.67 -9.63
CA ILE A 38 -2.15 5.57 -9.11
C ILE A 38 -1.83 5.80 -7.64
N GLU A 39 -1.37 7.00 -7.27
CA GLU A 39 -1.04 7.35 -5.89
C GLU A 39 -2.25 7.22 -4.95
N GLN A 40 -3.42 7.71 -5.38
CA GLN A 40 -4.68 7.55 -4.64
C GLN A 40 -5.09 6.08 -4.50
N SER A 41 -4.91 5.28 -5.55
CA SER A 41 -5.19 3.84 -5.55
C SER A 41 -4.29 3.10 -4.54
N LEU A 42 -3.00 3.41 -4.54
CA LEU A 42 -2.03 2.88 -3.57
C LEU A 42 -2.39 3.27 -2.12
N GLN A 43 -2.76 4.54 -1.90
CA GLN A 43 -3.19 5.01 -0.59
C GLN A 43 -4.47 4.31 -0.14
N MET A 44 -5.49 4.20 -1.00
CA MET A 44 -6.73 3.46 -0.70
C MET A 44 -6.43 2.00 -0.34
N ALA A 45 -5.57 1.33 -1.09
CA ALA A 45 -5.18 -0.04 -0.80
C ALA A 45 -4.47 -0.15 0.57
N SER A 46 -3.57 0.79 0.91
CA SER A 46 -2.91 0.84 2.23
C SER A 46 -3.90 1.11 3.37
N ARG A 47 -4.93 1.93 3.13
CA ARG A 47 -6.00 2.20 4.10
C ARG A 47 -6.83 0.95 4.34
N SER A 48 -7.27 0.26 3.29
CA SER A 48 -8.00 -1.01 3.41
C SER A 48 -7.20 -2.08 4.15
N LEU A 49 -5.90 -2.20 3.88
CA LEU A 49 -5.02 -3.09 4.64
C LEU A 49 -4.93 -2.68 6.12
N THR A 50 -4.78 -1.38 6.39
CA THR A 50 -4.72 -0.87 7.77
C THR A 50 -6.01 -1.15 8.52
N ASP A 51 -7.16 -0.90 7.91
CA ASP A 51 -8.47 -1.13 8.52
C ASP A 51 -8.68 -2.64 8.79
N TYR A 52 -8.23 -3.52 7.89
CA TYR A 52 -8.22 -4.96 8.12
C TYR A 52 -7.33 -5.35 9.31
N ILE A 53 -6.15 -4.76 9.42
CA ILE A 53 -5.23 -5.01 10.55
C ILE A 53 -5.82 -4.48 11.86
N ASP A 54 -6.42 -3.30 11.85
CA ASP A 54 -7.09 -2.73 13.03
C ASP A 54 -8.23 -3.64 13.50
N LEU A 55 -9.07 -4.14 12.58
CA LEU A 55 -10.12 -5.11 12.90
C LEU A 55 -9.55 -6.41 13.47
N TRP A 56 -8.46 -6.92 12.88
CA TRP A 56 -7.79 -8.13 13.36
C TRP A 56 -7.24 -7.93 14.78
N ILE A 57 -6.54 -6.81 15.04
CA ILE A 57 -5.99 -6.47 16.36
C ILE A 57 -7.11 -6.31 17.38
N SER A 58 -8.15 -5.55 17.04
CA SER A 58 -9.30 -5.29 17.91
C SER A 58 -10.01 -6.59 18.31
N SER A 59 -10.21 -7.50 17.34
CA SER A 59 -10.76 -8.83 17.62
C SER A 59 -9.93 -9.62 18.64
N LYS A 60 -8.59 -9.62 18.51
CA LYS A 60 -7.71 -10.28 19.49
C LYS A 60 -7.77 -9.62 20.86
N LYS A 61 -7.72 -8.28 20.92
CA LYS A 61 -7.83 -7.53 22.17
C LYS A 61 -9.11 -7.86 22.91
N ASN A 62 -10.25 -7.85 22.22
CA ASN A 62 -11.56 -8.15 22.81
C ASN A 62 -11.63 -9.56 23.37
N ALA A 63 -11.05 -10.55 22.68
CA ALA A 63 -11.02 -11.94 23.15
C ALA A 63 -10.14 -12.10 24.40
N VAL A 64 -8.95 -11.48 24.42
CA VAL A 64 -8.05 -11.50 25.59
C VAL A 64 -8.66 -10.74 26.76
N GLU A 65 -9.29 -9.59 26.50
CA GLU A 65 -10.00 -8.79 27.50
C GLU A 65 -11.17 -9.56 28.11
N SER A 66 -11.93 -10.30 27.31
CA SER A 66 -13.02 -11.16 27.81
C SER A 66 -12.49 -12.16 28.85
N VAL A 67 -11.34 -12.79 28.60
CA VAL A 67 -10.68 -13.67 29.57
C VAL A 67 -10.25 -12.90 30.81
N ALA A 68 -9.63 -11.73 30.66
CA ALA A 68 -9.22 -10.90 31.78
C ALA A 68 -10.41 -10.51 32.68
N ARG A 69 -11.55 -10.15 32.09
CA ARG A 69 -12.80 -9.84 32.81
C ARG A 69 -13.35 -11.05 33.56
N THR A 70 -13.31 -12.25 32.95
CA THR A 70 -13.70 -13.49 33.64
C THR A 70 -12.83 -13.78 34.87
N LEU A 71 -11.51 -13.61 34.75
CA LEU A 71 -10.58 -13.80 35.87
C LEU A 71 -10.72 -12.74 36.96
N ALA A 72 -11.09 -11.51 36.59
CA ALA A 72 -11.43 -10.48 37.55
C ALA A 72 -12.69 -10.84 38.37
N ALA A 73 -13.70 -11.43 37.71
CA ALA A 73 -14.96 -11.82 38.34
C ALA A 73 -14.87 -13.12 39.15
N ASN A 74 -13.93 -14.03 38.81
CA ASN A 74 -13.73 -15.30 39.51
C ASN A 74 -12.29 -15.40 40.10
N PRO A 75 -12.00 -14.75 41.23
CA PRO A 75 -10.67 -14.74 41.83
C PRO A 75 -10.21 -16.09 42.38
N SER A 76 -11.13 -17.04 42.55
CA SER A 76 -10.89 -18.39 43.06
C SER A 76 -10.92 -19.46 41.97
N MET A 77 -10.84 -19.06 40.69
CA MET A 77 -10.75 -19.99 39.57
C MET A 77 -9.58 -20.95 39.77
N ASP A 78 -9.86 -22.24 39.65
CA ASP A 78 -8.84 -23.26 39.74
C ASP A 78 -7.90 -23.24 38.52
N ASP A 79 -6.66 -23.66 38.73
CA ASP A 79 -5.62 -23.69 37.69
C ASP A 79 -5.99 -24.62 36.52
N VAL A 80 -6.78 -25.68 36.74
CA VAL A 80 -7.23 -26.57 35.67
C VAL A 80 -8.23 -25.85 34.76
N GLU A 81 -9.22 -25.16 35.34
CA GLU A 81 -10.21 -24.39 34.59
C GLU A 81 -9.54 -23.25 33.80
N LEU A 82 -8.62 -22.52 34.44
CA LEU A 82 -7.86 -21.46 33.77
C LEU A 82 -7.08 -22.01 32.57
N LYS A 83 -6.40 -23.15 32.72
CA LYS A 83 -5.62 -23.75 31.62
C LYS A 83 -6.49 -24.15 30.44
N GLU A 84 -7.65 -24.77 30.67
CA GLU A 84 -8.56 -25.11 29.56
C GLU A 84 -9.05 -23.86 28.84
N ARG A 85 -9.40 -22.80 29.58
CA ARG A 85 -9.81 -21.53 28.99
C ARG A 85 -8.70 -20.87 28.18
N LEU A 86 -7.46 -20.95 28.66
CA LEU A 86 -6.28 -20.49 27.95
C LEU A 86 -6.03 -21.33 26.68
N LYS A 87 -6.16 -22.66 26.73
CA LYS A 87 -6.04 -23.50 25.53
C LYS A 87 -7.08 -23.15 24.46
N GLU A 88 -8.32 -22.92 24.86
CA GLU A 88 -9.38 -22.46 23.96
C GLU A 88 -9.05 -21.09 23.34
N LEU A 89 -8.54 -20.17 24.16
CA LEU A 89 -8.07 -18.86 23.69
C LEU A 89 -6.93 -19.00 22.68
N THR A 90 -5.91 -19.81 22.97
CA THR A 90 -4.78 -20.07 22.08
C THR A 90 -5.27 -20.60 20.73
N LYS A 91 -6.13 -21.62 20.77
CA LYS A 91 -6.67 -22.27 19.57
C LYS A 91 -7.55 -21.34 18.75
N SER A 92 -8.50 -20.65 19.37
CA SER A 92 -9.44 -19.76 18.68
C SER A 92 -8.75 -18.56 18.05
N LEU A 93 -7.64 -18.10 18.64
CA LEU A 93 -6.92 -16.95 18.15
C LEU A 93 -5.75 -17.28 17.23
N GLY A 94 -5.43 -18.56 17.02
CA GLY A 94 -4.27 -18.96 16.22
C GLY A 94 -2.94 -18.50 16.84
N ALA A 95 -2.91 -18.35 18.16
CA ALA A 95 -1.72 -17.99 18.92
C ALA A 95 -0.80 -19.21 19.09
N VAL A 96 0.47 -18.97 19.37
CA VAL A 96 1.44 -20.04 19.69
C VAL A 96 1.37 -20.44 21.16
N GLN A 97 0.96 -19.53 22.04
CA GLN A 97 0.68 -19.80 23.45
C GLN A 97 -0.22 -18.70 24.02
N SER A 98 -0.89 -19.02 25.12
CA SER A 98 -1.55 -18.03 25.98
C SER A 98 -1.21 -18.29 27.44
N PHE A 99 -1.25 -17.22 28.24
CA PHE A 99 -0.78 -17.27 29.61
C PHE A 99 -1.32 -16.13 30.46
N VAL A 100 -1.19 -16.30 31.77
CA VAL A 100 -1.45 -15.26 32.77
C VAL A 100 -0.22 -15.08 33.64
N GLY A 101 0.24 -13.84 33.76
CA GLY A 101 1.20 -13.44 34.79
C GLY A 101 0.49 -12.65 35.88
N TYR A 102 0.73 -12.98 37.14
CA TYR A 102 0.14 -12.31 38.31
C TYR A 102 1.11 -11.31 38.95
N GLU A 103 0.58 -10.33 39.69
CA GLU A 103 1.41 -9.37 40.46
C GLU A 103 2.22 -10.05 41.59
N ASP A 104 1.79 -11.24 42.04
CA ASP A 104 2.53 -12.07 43.00
C ASP A 104 3.71 -12.84 42.37
N GLY A 105 3.91 -12.70 41.04
CA GLY A 105 4.99 -13.35 40.29
C GLY A 105 4.62 -14.73 39.73
N ARG A 106 3.45 -15.29 40.04
CA ARG A 106 3.00 -16.55 39.44
C ARG A 106 2.78 -16.39 37.93
N MET A 107 3.11 -17.45 37.21
CA MET A 107 2.95 -17.55 35.76
C MET A 107 2.25 -18.86 35.41
N ILE A 108 1.16 -18.79 34.65
CA ILE A 108 0.39 -19.95 34.22
C ILE A 108 0.29 -19.93 32.70
N TYR A 109 0.76 -20.99 32.06
CA TYR A 109 0.65 -21.20 30.61
C TYR A 109 -0.49 -22.18 30.28
N ASP A 110 -1.11 -22.00 29.11
CA ASP A 110 -2.08 -22.91 28.51
C ASP A 110 -1.62 -24.39 28.48
N SER A 111 -0.36 -24.60 28.11
CA SER A 111 0.28 -25.92 28.02
C SER A 111 0.51 -26.58 29.38
N GLY A 112 0.36 -25.84 30.49
CA GLY A 112 0.72 -26.30 31.82
C GLY A 112 2.23 -26.40 32.07
N LYS A 113 3.06 -25.97 31.11
CA LYS A 113 4.51 -25.88 31.27
C LYS A 113 4.88 -24.95 32.44
N LYS A 114 5.90 -25.33 33.21
CA LYS A 114 6.45 -24.46 34.25
C LYS A 114 7.32 -23.35 33.62
N PRO A 115 7.24 -22.10 34.12
CA PRO A 115 8.19 -21.07 33.71
C PRO A 115 9.63 -21.50 34.01
N SER A 116 10.59 -20.97 33.25
CA SER A 116 12.02 -21.19 33.51
C SER A 116 12.40 -20.71 34.92
N GLU A 117 13.42 -21.31 35.50
CA GLU A 117 13.93 -20.87 36.81
C GLU A 117 14.32 -19.39 36.78
N GLY A 118 13.91 -18.64 37.80
CA GLY A 118 14.12 -17.19 37.90
C GLY A 118 13.26 -16.33 36.97
N TYR A 119 12.31 -16.90 36.24
CA TYR A 119 11.41 -16.13 35.39
C TYR A 119 10.39 -15.32 36.21
N ASP A 120 10.41 -14.00 36.03
CA ASP A 120 9.41 -13.08 36.58
C ASP A 120 8.57 -12.45 35.46
N PRO A 121 7.25 -12.69 35.38
CA PRO A 121 6.40 -12.09 34.36
C PRO A 121 6.38 -10.56 34.42
N ARG A 122 6.54 -9.96 35.61
CA ARG A 122 6.47 -8.49 35.83
C ARG A 122 7.67 -7.76 35.24
N ALA A 123 8.78 -8.45 35.06
CA ALA A 123 9.98 -7.90 34.44
C ALA A 123 9.88 -7.80 32.91
N ARG A 124 8.90 -8.49 32.29
CA ARG A 124 8.78 -8.63 30.84
C ARG A 124 8.11 -7.42 30.19
N GLY A 125 8.48 -7.16 28.93
CA GLY A 125 7.97 -6.02 28.16
C GLY A 125 6.45 -5.99 28.03
N TRP A 126 5.83 -7.12 27.70
CA TRP A 126 4.36 -7.24 27.59
C TRP A 126 3.65 -6.88 28.89
N TYR A 127 4.18 -7.29 30.05
CA TYR A 127 3.60 -6.99 31.36
C TYR A 127 3.75 -5.51 31.71
N LYS A 128 4.95 -4.97 31.54
CA LYS A 128 5.23 -3.54 31.77
C LYS A 128 4.36 -2.66 30.88
N GLN A 129 4.18 -3.04 29.62
CA GLN A 129 3.31 -2.33 28.69
C GLN A 129 1.84 -2.40 29.13
N ALA A 130 1.34 -3.58 29.53
CA ALA A 130 -0.02 -3.74 30.04
C ALA A 130 -0.27 -2.85 31.26
N LYS A 131 0.68 -2.83 32.20
CA LYS A 131 0.64 -1.99 33.41
C LYS A 131 0.67 -0.50 33.09
N SER A 132 1.50 -0.08 32.12
CA SER A 132 1.62 1.32 31.71
C SER A 132 0.41 1.82 30.93
N VAL A 133 -0.14 0.99 30.05
CA VAL A 133 -1.27 1.36 29.16
C VAL A 133 -2.61 1.24 29.88
N GLY A 134 -2.74 0.29 30.82
CA GLY A 134 -3.93 0.11 31.65
C GLY A 134 -5.18 -0.40 30.93
N LYS A 135 -5.05 -0.78 29.66
CA LYS A 135 -6.11 -1.34 28.81
C LYS A 135 -5.53 -2.37 27.83
N PRO A 136 -6.36 -3.19 27.16
CA PRO A 136 -5.86 -4.14 26.18
C PRO A 136 -5.01 -3.48 25.10
N ALA A 137 -3.84 -4.05 24.81
CA ALA A 137 -2.95 -3.55 23.77
C ALA A 137 -2.13 -4.66 23.13
N ILE A 138 -1.40 -4.31 22.08
CA ILE A 138 -0.45 -5.19 21.39
C ILE A 138 0.97 -4.64 21.53
N THR A 139 1.96 -5.51 21.69
CA THR A 139 3.38 -5.11 21.80
C THR A 139 4.00 -4.90 20.43
N ASP A 140 5.08 -4.15 20.35
CA ASP A 140 6.04 -4.26 19.23
C ASP A 140 6.64 -5.67 19.14
N ALA A 141 7.33 -5.97 18.03
CA ALA A 141 7.99 -7.25 17.84
C ALA A 141 9.12 -7.46 18.85
N TYR A 142 9.24 -8.68 19.38
CA TYR A 142 10.33 -9.05 20.27
C TYR A 142 10.69 -10.53 20.18
N MET A 143 11.90 -10.90 20.59
CA MET A 143 12.32 -12.30 20.66
C MET A 143 11.71 -12.97 21.90
N GLY A 144 10.98 -14.07 21.70
CA GLY A 144 10.39 -14.83 22.79
C GLY A 144 11.46 -15.38 23.75
N SER A 145 11.24 -15.28 25.06
CA SER A 145 12.14 -15.87 26.06
C SER A 145 12.02 -17.38 26.14
N SER A 146 10.82 -17.90 25.90
CA SER A 146 10.47 -19.30 26.04
C SER A 146 10.29 -20.00 24.69
N ILE A 147 10.21 -19.21 23.61
CA ILE A 147 10.02 -19.61 22.22
C ILE A 147 11.12 -18.91 21.42
N LYS A 148 11.97 -19.66 20.72
CA LYS A 148 13.08 -19.13 19.91
C LYS A 148 12.58 -18.56 18.57
N ALA A 149 11.61 -17.65 18.64
CA ALA A 149 11.01 -16.99 17.48
C ALA A 149 10.67 -15.54 17.82
N TYR A 150 10.54 -14.70 16.79
CA TYR A 150 9.99 -13.37 16.95
C TYR A 150 8.48 -13.43 17.12
N LEU A 151 7.98 -12.68 18.09
CA LEU A 151 6.60 -12.68 18.52
C LEU A 151 6.09 -11.24 18.67
N VAL A 152 4.77 -11.13 18.65
CA VAL A 152 4.03 -10.00 19.23
C VAL A 152 3.07 -10.56 20.26
N SER A 153 2.78 -9.80 21.31
CA SER A 153 1.82 -10.20 22.32
C SER A 153 0.60 -9.31 22.32
N VAL A 154 -0.58 -9.90 22.35
CA VAL A 154 -1.83 -9.18 22.66
C VAL A 154 -2.14 -9.46 24.11
N MET A 155 -2.26 -8.39 24.90
CA MET A 155 -2.41 -8.47 26.35
C MET A 155 -3.65 -7.70 26.83
N ALA A 156 -4.15 -8.07 28.00
CA ALA A 156 -5.16 -7.33 28.74
C ALA A 156 -4.86 -7.38 30.26
N PRO A 157 -4.84 -6.22 30.95
CA PRO A 157 -4.70 -6.18 32.40
C PRO A 157 -5.96 -6.71 33.10
N ILE A 158 -5.75 -7.42 34.20
CA ILE A 158 -6.79 -7.91 35.10
C ILE A 158 -6.87 -6.95 36.28
N TYR A 159 -7.99 -6.26 36.43
CA TYR A 159 -8.24 -5.36 37.55
C TYR A 159 -9.27 -5.95 38.52
N ARG A 160 -8.97 -5.90 39.82
CA ARG A 160 -9.91 -6.19 40.91
C ARG A 160 -9.90 -5.02 41.87
N ASN A 161 -11.07 -4.47 42.20
CA ASN A 161 -11.21 -3.29 43.06
C ASN A 161 -10.26 -2.14 42.66
N ASN A 162 -10.17 -1.88 41.36
CA ASN A 162 -9.29 -0.86 40.77
C ASN A 162 -7.76 -1.11 40.95
N ALA A 163 -7.35 -2.27 41.47
CA ALA A 163 -5.96 -2.68 41.57
C ALA A 163 -5.62 -3.71 40.48
N LEU A 164 -4.45 -3.55 39.85
CA LEU A 164 -3.92 -4.55 38.92
C LEU A 164 -3.55 -5.81 39.72
N VAL A 165 -4.02 -6.97 39.28
CA VAL A 165 -3.71 -8.26 39.93
C VAL A 165 -2.94 -9.21 39.02
N GLY A 166 -2.91 -8.93 37.72
CA GLY A 166 -2.27 -9.75 36.72
C GLY A 166 -2.57 -9.27 35.31
N VAL A 167 -2.06 -9.99 34.32
CA VAL A 167 -2.19 -9.69 32.90
C VAL A 167 -2.41 -11.01 32.16
N VAL A 168 -3.48 -11.09 31.37
CA VAL A 168 -3.68 -12.16 30.39
C VAL A 168 -2.98 -11.75 29.11
N SER A 169 -2.32 -12.70 28.44
CA SER A 169 -1.67 -12.43 27.17
C SER A 169 -1.69 -13.66 26.27
N ILE A 170 -1.66 -13.40 24.98
CA ILE A 170 -1.36 -14.39 23.94
C ILE A 170 -0.10 -13.97 23.21
N ASP A 171 0.65 -14.95 22.70
CA ASP A 171 1.76 -14.71 21.79
C ASP A 171 1.41 -15.18 20.39
N ILE A 172 1.73 -14.34 19.41
CA ILE A 172 1.53 -14.61 17.99
C ILE A 172 2.89 -14.52 17.32
N GLU A 173 3.27 -15.59 16.62
CA GLU A 173 4.53 -15.63 15.89
C GLU A 173 4.47 -14.76 14.62
N LEU A 174 5.53 -13.99 14.36
CA LEU A 174 5.59 -13.13 13.17
C LEU A 174 5.41 -13.92 11.86
N ALA A 175 5.91 -15.16 11.81
CA ALA A 175 5.79 -16.01 10.64
C ALA A 175 4.34 -16.37 10.29
N SER A 176 3.40 -16.31 11.26
CA SER A 176 1.97 -16.55 11.02
C SER A 176 1.22 -15.27 10.61
N LEU A 177 1.72 -14.09 10.99
CA LEU A 177 1.14 -12.78 10.65
C LEU A 177 1.16 -12.48 9.16
N PHE A 178 2.11 -13.03 8.40
CA PHE A 178 2.08 -12.89 6.93
C PHE A 178 0.79 -13.46 6.32
N LYS A 179 0.24 -14.56 6.87
CA LYS A 179 -1.04 -15.12 6.40
C LYS A 179 -2.22 -14.19 6.66
N VAL A 180 -2.10 -13.31 7.67
CA VAL A 180 -3.12 -12.32 8.02
C VAL A 180 -3.10 -11.20 6.99
N ILE A 181 -1.93 -10.63 6.69
CA ILE A 181 -1.82 -9.59 5.65
C ILE A 181 -1.97 -10.16 4.22
N GLY A 182 -1.83 -11.49 4.05
CA GLY A 182 -2.13 -12.24 2.83
C GLY A 182 -1.25 -11.88 1.62
N ASP A 183 -1.36 -12.68 0.56
CA ASP A 183 -0.94 -12.28 -0.79
C ASP A 183 -1.89 -11.16 -1.27
N ILE A 184 -1.83 -9.98 -0.65
CA ILE A 184 -2.33 -8.75 -1.27
C ILE A 184 -1.43 -8.52 -2.47
N ASN A 185 -1.75 -9.25 -3.54
CA ASN A 185 -1.18 -9.10 -4.86
C ASN A 185 -1.99 -8.01 -5.55
N PHE A 186 -1.87 -6.80 -5.01
CA PHE A 186 -2.42 -5.64 -5.66
C PHE A 186 -1.51 -5.36 -6.84
N ASN A 187 -1.87 -5.77 -8.05
CA ASN A 187 -1.17 -5.43 -9.30
C ASN A 187 0.38 -5.54 -9.24
N GLY A 188 0.93 -6.59 -8.63
CA GLY A 188 2.38 -6.81 -8.53
C GLY A 188 3.08 -6.18 -7.32
N GLY A 189 2.32 -5.62 -6.37
CA GLY A 189 2.81 -5.25 -5.04
C GLY A 189 2.60 -6.35 -4.00
N TYR A 190 3.11 -6.14 -2.78
CA TYR A 190 2.93 -7.04 -1.65
C TYR A 190 2.71 -6.28 -0.33
N GLY A 191 1.94 -6.88 0.58
CA GLY A 191 1.72 -6.34 1.91
C GLY A 191 2.96 -6.48 2.81
N MET A 192 3.19 -5.48 3.65
CA MET A 192 4.20 -5.48 4.71
C MET A 192 3.65 -4.76 5.95
N LEU A 193 4.14 -5.15 7.12
CA LEU A 193 3.77 -4.54 8.39
C LEU A 193 5.02 -4.17 9.17
N LEU A 194 5.12 -2.91 9.58
CA LEU A 194 6.17 -2.42 10.47
C LEU A 194 5.58 -2.08 11.83
N ASP A 195 6.30 -2.39 12.91
CA ASP A 195 5.92 -1.94 14.25
C ASP A 195 6.26 -0.47 14.50
N THR A 196 6.06 0.02 15.73
CA THR A 196 6.29 1.44 16.05
C THR A 196 7.78 1.84 16.03
N LYS A 197 8.69 0.86 15.92
CA LYS A 197 10.14 1.04 15.85
C LYS A 197 10.70 0.76 14.46
N ASP A 198 9.81 0.67 13.47
CA ASP A 198 10.12 0.32 12.08
C ASP A 198 10.76 -1.08 11.94
N VAL A 199 10.47 -2.01 12.87
CA VAL A 199 10.84 -3.43 12.76
C VAL A 199 9.81 -4.18 11.94
N ILE A 200 10.26 -5.08 11.07
CA ILE A 200 9.42 -5.83 10.15
C ILE A 200 8.66 -6.93 10.91
N VAL A 201 7.34 -6.74 11.05
CA VAL A 201 6.42 -7.67 11.73
C VAL A 201 5.87 -8.71 10.76
N ALA A 202 5.61 -8.33 9.51
CA ALA A 202 5.13 -9.25 8.48
C ALA A 202 5.68 -8.84 7.11
N HIS A 203 6.18 -9.82 6.35
CA HIS A 203 6.80 -9.62 5.03
C HIS A 203 6.81 -10.96 4.25
N PRO A 204 6.71 -10.95 2.90
CA PRO A 204 6.76 -12.18 2.10
C PRO A 204 8.08 -12.96 2.28
N ASN A 205 9.21 -12.26 2.33
CA ASN A 205 10.49 -12.83 2.73
C ASN A 205 10.58 -12.94 4.26
N LYS A 206 10.50 -14.18 4.77
CA LYS A 206 10.58 -14.51 6.20
C LYS A 206 11.91 -14.17 6.85
N GLU A 207 13.00 -14.09 6.09
CA GLU A 207 14.33 -13.75 6.62
C GLU A 207 14.41 -12.31 7.12
N LEU A 208 13.44 -11.46 6.75
CA LEU A 208 13.37 -10.07 7.19
C LEU A 208 12.60 -9.88 8.50
N LEU A 209 11.84 -10.88 8.95
CA LEU A 209 11.01 -10.77 10.15
C LEU A 209 11.87 -10.49 11.40
N GLY A 210 11.45 -9.51 12.19
CA GLY A 210 12.17 -9.07 13.40
C GLY A 210 13.42 -8.23 13.13
N LYS A 211 13.74 -7.91 11.88
CA LYS A 211 14.83 -6.98 11.52
C LYS A 211 14.31 -5.56 11.34
N GLU A 212 15.17 -4.58 11.55
CA GLU A 212 14.85 -3.19 11.23
C GLU A 212 14.65 -3.02 9.72
N SER A 213 13.66 -2.21 9.34
CA SER A 213 13.38 -1.90 7.95
C SER A 213 14.48 -1.02 7.35
N SER A 214 14.84 -1.27 6.09
CA SER A 214 15.69 -0.36 5.32
C SER A 214 15.06 1.03 5.12
N MET A 215 13.76 1.17 5.38
CA MET A 215 13.02 2.43 5.27
C MET A 215 13.07 3.29 6.54
N LYS A 216 13.63 2.79 7.65
CA LYS A 216 13.59 3.45 8.97
C LYS A 216 14.07 4.90 8.93
N GLU A 217 15.21 5.18 8.28
CA GLU A 217 15.72 6.54 8.17
C GLU A 217 14.77 7.45 7.38
N ALA A 218 14.26 6.96 6.25
CA ALA A 218 13.39 7.74 5.37
C ALA A 218 12.00 7.98 5.98
N LEU A 219 11.46 7.00 6.71
CA LEU A 219 10.22 7.15 7.49
C LEU A 219 10.38 8.22 8.58
N ASN A 220 11.50 8.20 9.31
CA ASN A 220 11.77 9.17 10.37
C ASN A 220 12.03 10.58 9.83
N GLN A 221 12.66 10.73 8.67
CA GLN A 221 12.93 12.05 8.09
C GLN A 221 11.70 12.66 7.39
N GLN A 222 10.97 11.87 6.61
CA GLN A 222 9.93 12.38 5.71
C GLN A 222 8.51 12.22 6.26
N PHE A 223 8.32 11.29 7.20
CA PHE A 223 6.99 10.86 7.67
C PHE A 223 6.86 10.77 9.20
N ALA A 224 7.80 11.31 9.99
CA ALA A 224 7.73 11.27 11.46
C ALA A 224 6.41 11.83 12.02
N ALA A 225 5.91 12.93 11.45
CA ALA A 225 4.64 13.54 11.84
C ALA A 225 3.43 13.10 11.00
N LYS A 226 3.63 12.24 9.99
CA LYS A 226 2.58 11.84 9.05
C LYS A 226 2.03 10.47 9.41
N LYS A 227 0.69 10.38 9.44
CA LYS A 227 -0.05 9.13 9.70
C LYS A 227 -0.29 8.30 8.46
N GLU A 228 -0.05 8.82 7.27
CA GLU A 228 -0.15 8.08 6.02
C GLU A 228 0.75 8.72 4.96
N GLY A 229 1.09 7.96 3.92
CA GLY A 229 1.91 8.48 2.84
C GLY A 229 2.42 7.46 1.85
N LEU A 230 3.13 7.97 0.86
CA LEU A 230 3.86 7.20 -0.15
C LEU A 230 5.35 7.49 0.01
N LEU A 231 6.12 6.47 0.35
CA LEU A 231 7.56 6.56 0.51
C LEU A 231 8.25 5.85 -0.65
N GLU A 232 9.12 6.54 -1.37
CA GLU A 232 10.03 5.89 -2.30
C GLU A 232 11.26 5.35 -1.57
N TYR A 233 11.66 4.11 -1.88
CA TYR A 233 12.84 3.49 -1.30
C TYR A 233 13.47 2.47 -2.27
N THR A 234 14.69 2.05 -1.97
CA THR A 234 15.39 1.01 -2.75
C THR A 234 15.52 -0.26 -1.92
N LEU A 235 15.21 -1.40 -2.53
CA LEU A 235 15.40 -2.73 -1.95
C LEU A 235 15.98 -3.65 -3.03
N ASP A 236 17.11 -4.29 -2.74
CA ASP A 236 17.80 -5.21 -3.65
C ASP A 236 18.08 -4.61 -5.05
N GLY A 237 18.38 -3.30 -5.10
CA GLY A 237 18.63 -2.56 -6.34
C GLY A 237 17.39 -2.13 -7.12
N ALA A 238 16.18 -2.51 -6.69
CA ALA A 238 14.92 -2.09 -7.29
C ALA A 238 14.33 -0.87 -6.56
N ASN A 239 13.85 0.11 -7.34
CA ASN A 239 13.11 1.25 -6.81
C ASN A 239 11.66 0.89 -6.53
N LYS A 240 11.26 1.05 -5.27
CA LYS A 240 9.96 0.68 -4.76
C LYS A 240 9.22 1.87 -4.17
N ILE A 241 7.89 1.76 -4.10
CA ILE A 241 7.00 2.68 -3.40
C ILE A 241 6.32 1.91 -2.28
N PHE A 242 6.43 2.41 -1.06
CA PHE A 242 5.73 1.92 0.12
C PHE A 242 4.59 2.87 0.47
N ALA A 243 3.35 2.41 0.26
CA ALA A 243 2.15 3.11 0.66
C ALA A 243 1.71 2.62 2.04
N PHE A 244 1.57 3.52 3.02
CA PHE A 244 1.23 3.13 4.38
C PHE A 244 0.20 4.07 5.01
N LYS A 245 -0.50 3.54 6.02
CA LYS A 245 -1.26 4.30 7.02
C LYS A 245 -0.92 3.73 8.40
N VAL A 246 -0.86 4.59 9.41
CA VAL A 246 -0.60 4.23 10.80
C VAL A 246 -1.89 3.66 11.39
N SER A 247 -1.82 2.44 11.93
CA SER A 247 -2.88 1.76 12.66
C SER A 247 -3.26 2.55 13.91
N GLU A 248 -4.56 2.78 14.10
CA GLU A 248 -5.05 3.45 15.32
C GLU A 248 -5.06 2.49 16.52
N GLU A 249 -5.16 1.19 16.26
CA GLU A 249 -5.16 0.16 17.30
C GLU A 249 -3.77 -0.13 17.88
N SER A 250 -2.69 0.07 17.12
CA SER A 250 -1.34 -0.33 17.53
C SER A 250 -0.25 0.72 17.34
N GLY A 251 -0.48 1.73 16.51
CA GLY A 251 0.57 2.64 16.05
C GLY A 251 1.51 2.02 15.00
N TRP A 252 1.29 0.75 14.61
CA TRP A 252 2.05 0.10 13.54
C TRP A 252 1.79 0.77 12.18
N ARG A 253 2.66 0.51 11.20
CA ARG A 253 2.51 0.97 9.82
C ARG A 253 2.25 -0.23 8.90
N PRO A 254 1.00 -0.73 8.80
CA PRO A 254 0.60 -1.55 7.67
C PRO A 254 0.81 -0.78 6.36
N GLY A 255 1.30 -1.46 5.34
CA GLY A 255 1.46 -0.85 4.05
C GLY A 255 1.68 -1.86 2.93
N ILE A 256 1.69 -1.35 1.72
CA ILE A 256 1.88 -2.15 0.51
C ILE A 256 3.09 -1.60 -0.22
N SER A 257 4.02 -2.49 -0.54
CA SER A 257 5.21 -2.18 -1.31
C SER A 257 5.03 -2.59 -2.78
N PHE A 258 5.47 -1.73 -3.70
CA PHE A 258 5.33 -1.91 -5.14
C PHE A 258 6.62 -1.59 -5.86
N ASP A 259 6.89 -2.32 -6.94
CA ASP A 259 7.90 -1.88 -7.90
C ASP A 259 7.41 -0.64 -8.66
N LYS A 260 8.19 0.45 -8.59
CA LYS A 260 7.84 1.73 -9.22
C LYS A 260 7.61 1.57 -10.72
N ALA A 261 8.42 0.75 -11.39
CA ALA A 261 8.27 0.46 -12.81
C ALA A 261 6.93 -0.22 -13.13
N THR A 262 6.49 -1.15 -12.29
CA THR A 262 5.21 -1.87 -12.45
C THR A 262 4.03 -0.96 -12.14
N ALA A 263 4.09 -0.18 -11.06
CA ALA A 263 3.03 0.76 -10.68
C ALA A 263 2.72 1.77 -11.80
N TYR A 264 3.75 2.23 -12.51
CA TYR A 264 3.61 3.20 -13.60
C TYR A 264 3.62 2.58 -15.01
N ALA A 265 3.66 1.24 -15.14
CA ALA A 265 3.67 0.58 -16.46
C ALA A 265 2.42 0.92 -17.28
N PHE A 266 1.26 1.04 -16.64
CA PHE A 266 0.00 1.44 -17.27
C PHE A 266 0.11 2.83 -17.95
N LEU A 267 0.85 3.77 -17.35
CA LEU A 267 1.09 5.09 -17.95
C LEU A 267 1.80 4.99 -19.29
N ASN A 268 2.82 4.12 -19.38
CA ASN A 268 3.60 3.97 -20.59
C ASN A 268 2.76 3.37 -21.73
N THR A 269 1.85 2.44 -21.43
CA THR A 269 0.93 1.89 -22.43
C THR A 269 -0.05 2.95 -22.92
N GLN A 270 -0.67 3.70 -21.99
CA GLN A 270 -1.65 4.75 -22.32
C GLN A 270 -1.04 5.85 -23.19
N VAL A 271 0.20 6.27 -22.88
CA VAL A 271 0.95 7.25 -23.69
C VAL A 271 1.25 6.71 -25.08
N LYS A 272 1.66 5.43 -25.21
CA LYS A 272 1.92 4.82 -26.52
C LYS A 272 0.67 4.77 -27.39
N GLU A 273 -0.47 4.37 -26.83
CA GLU A 273 -1.74 4.34 -27.55
C GLU A 273 -2.16 5.74 -28.02
N GLN A 274 -2.01 6.76 -27.18
CA GLN A 274 -2.27 8.16 -27.57
C GLN A 274 -1.37 8.63 -28.70
N LEU A 275 -0.08 8.27 -28.70
CA LEU A 275 0.85 8.61 -29.78
C LEU A 275 0.47 7.92 -31.10
N VAL A 276 0.07 6.65 -31.05
CA VAL A 276 -0.37 5.90 -32.24
C VAL A 276 -1.64 6.52 -32.82
N VAL A 277 -2.66 6.77 -31.99
CA VAL A 277 -3.91 7.41 -32.43
C VAL A 277 -3.64 8.82 -32.95
N GLY A 278 -2.78 9.58 -32.28
CA GLY A 278 -2.38 10.92 -32.71
C GLY A 278 -1.71 10.92 -34.09
N MET A 279 -0.80 9.98 -34.36
CA MET A 279 -0.16 9.82 -35.67
C MET A 279 -1.17 9.43 -36.76
N VAL A 280 -2.08 8.49 -36.47
CA VAL A 280 -3.14 8.08 -37.41
C VAL A 280 -4.04 9.28 -37.75
N MET A 281 -4.46 10.05 -36.74
CA MET A 281 -5.30 11.23 -36.93
C MET A 281 -4.59 12.33 -37.73
N LEU A 282 -3.28 12.51 -37.55
CA LEU A 282 -2.47 13.44 -38.33
C LEU A 282 -2.47 13.06 -39.83
N ILE A 283 -2.19 11.79 -40.14
CA ILE A 283 -2.16 11.27 -41.52
C ILE A 283 -3.53 11.40 -42.18
N LEU A 284 -4.59 11.01 -41.49
CA LEU A 284 -5.97 11.14 -41.98
C LEU A 284 -6.34 12.61 -42.25
N SER A 285 -5.96 13.51 -41.35
CA SER A 285 -6.22 14.95 -41.49
C SER A 285 -5.54 15.54 -42.73
N ILE A 286 -4.27 15.17 -42.98
CA ILE A 286 -3.53 15.58 -44.18
C ILE A 286 -4.19 14.99 -45.43
N GLY A 287 -4.59 13.72 -45.41
CA GLY A 287 -5.27 13.07 -46.53
C GLY A 287 -6.60 13.75 -46.90
N ILE A 288 -7.46 13.99 -45.91
CA ILE A 288 -8.74 14.70 -46.09
C ILE A 288 -8.51 16.12 -46.63
N MET A 289 -7.51 16.84 -46.09
CA MET A 289 -7.16 18.18 -46.57
C MET A 289 -6.77 18.17 -48.06
N ILE A 290 -5.94 17.22 -48.49
CA ILE A 290 -5.54 17.11 -49.90
C ILE A 290 -6.76 16.85 -50.79
N LEU A 291 -7.70 15.99 -50.36
CA LEU A 291 -8.93 15.71 -51.08
C LEU A 291 -9.83 16.95 -51.19
N LEU A 292 -10.02 17.69 -50.10
CA LEU A 292 -10.82 18.90 -50.05
C LEU A 292 -10.25 20.01 -50.94
N ILE A 293 -8.94 20.25 -50.88
CA ILE A 293 -8.27 21.27 -51.71
C ILE A 293 -8.38 20.91 -53.19
N LYS A 294 -8.19 19.63 -53.56
CA LYS A 294 -8.38 19.17 -54.94
C LYS A 294 -9.82 19.38 -55.41
N GLY A 295 -10.81 19.10 -54.57
CA GLY A 295 -12.22 19.30 -54.90
C GLY A 295 -12.60 20.78 -55.05
N LEU A 296 -12.27 21.60 -54.05
CA LEU A 296 -12.64 23.02 -53.99
C LEU A 296 -11.94 23.87 -55.05
N LEU A 297 -10.68 23.56 -55.38
CA LEU A 297 -9.92 24.33 -56.36
C LEU A 297 -10.03 23.79 -57.80
N LYS A 298 -10.75 22.69 -58.03
CA LYS A 298 -10.97 22.13 -59.39
C LYS A 298 -11.57 23.15 -60.38
N PRO A 299 -12.56 24.00 -60.01
CA PRO A 299 -13.09 25.01 -60.94
C PRO A 299 -12.05 26.07 -61.34
N LEU A 300 -11.10 26.38 -60.45
CA LEU A 300 -10.00 27.31 -60.76
C LEU A 300 -9.00 26.71 -61.74
N ASP A 301 -8.80 25.39 -61.73
CA ASP A 301 -7.97 24.74 -62.77
C ASP A 301 -8.64 24.86 -64.14
N ASN A 302 -9.96 24.65 -64.19
CA ASN A 302 -10.73 24.80 -65.43
C ASN A 302 -10.67 26.23 -65.97
N LEU A 303 -10.75 27.24 -65.08
CA LEU A 303 -10.70 28.64 -65.48
C LEU A 303 -9.31 29.06 -65.98
N ASN A 304 -8.24 28.61 -65.31
CA ASN A 304 -6.88 28.82 -65.79
C ASN A 304 -6.65 28.16 -67.15
N GLY A 305 -7.16 26.94 -67.37
CA GLY A 305 -7.07 26.28 -68.67
C GLY A 305 -7.73 27.08 -69.79
N VAL A 306 -8.93 27.63 -69.55
CA VAL A 306 -9.63 28.48 -70.52
C VAL A 306 -8.88 29.78 -70.80
N VAL A 307 -8.32 30.42 -69.77
CA VAL A 307 -7.53 31.66 -69.94
C VAL A 307 -6.22 31.40 -70.69
N GLU A 308 -5.57 30.26 -70.44
CA GLU A 308 -4.35 29.85 -71.14
C GLU A 308 -4.64 29.56 -72.63
N GLU A 309 -5.75 28.88 -72.92
CA GLU A 309 -6.26 28.63 -74.27
C GLU A 309 -6.57 29.95 -75.03
N LEU A 310 -7.24 30.90 -74.37
CA LEU A 310 -7.51 32.23 -74.92
C LEU A 310 -6.22 33.03 -75.18
N SER A 311 -5.25 32.99 -74.27
CA SER A 311 -3.97 33.69 -74.43
C SER A 311 -3.09 33.09 -75.54
N SER A 312 -3.22 31.78 -75.78
CA SER A 312 -2.53 31.10 -76.88
C SER A 312 -3.22 31.31 -78.24
N SER A 313 -4.52 31.61 -78.24
CA SER A 313 -5.31 31.84 -79.45
C SER A 313 -5.26 33.27 -79.99
N GLU A 314 -4.94 34.27 -79.16
CA GLU A 314 -4.73 35.66 -79.62
C GLU A 314 -3.27 35.95 -80.03
N GLY A 315 -2.35 34.99 -79.85
CA GLY A 315 -0.94 35.11 -80.23
C GLY A 315 -0.60 34.72 -81.67
N ASP A 316 -1.59 34.31 -82.48
CA ASP A 316 -1.41 33.84 -83.86
C ASP A 316 -2.11 34.74 -84.90
N LEU A 317 -2.20 36.05 -84.61
CA LEU A 317 -2.70 37.10 -85.52
C LEU A 317 -1.63 38.15 -85.85
#